data_AF-A0A1G0UUP1-F1
#
_entry.id   AF-A0A1G0UUP1-F1
#
_cell.length_a   1.000
_cell.length_b   1.000
_cell.length_c   1.000
_cell.angle_alpha   90.00
_cell.angle_beta   90.00
_cell.angle_gamma   90.00
#
_symmetry.space_group_name_H-M   'P 1'
#
loop_
_entity.id
_entity.type
_entity.pdbx_description
1 polymer ?
#
loop_
_entity_poly.entity_id
_entity_poly.type
_entity_poly.pdbx_seq_one_letter_code
_entity_poly.pdbx_strand_id
1 'polypeptide(L)'
;MIRMSIQVAALTAAYKITNEVKYAKQAVKHLLAWFINDETKMNPNLLYAQAIKGRFTGRGIGIIDTIHMTEVAKSIILLGKTGFIQSSDLAAIKKWFRNYIEWLTTHQYGKDEMNAKNNHGTCWVMQVAAYAELVGDEDKLEFCRERFKKILLQDQMAEDGSFPQELRRTKPYNYSLFNLDAMATICQILSNEKDNLWAYTLPDGRNMKKGIEFMYPFIADKLKWKYPSDVMYFEFYPVRQPSLLFGGISYNENKFIELWKKLNPDPDNEEVIRNFPVRQPVLWLN
;
A
#
# COMPACT_ATOMS: atom_id res chain seq x y z
N MET A 1 -11.98 -1.30 10.02
CA MET A 1 -11.36 -1.03 8.71
C MET A 1 -10.53 -2.21 8.23
N ILE A 2 -9.50 -2.64 8.95
CA ILE A 2 -8.63 -3.79 8.59
C ILE A 2 -9.42 -5.06 8.25
N ARG A 3 -10.41 -5.43 9.08
CA ARG A 3 -11.28 -6.58 8.79
C ARG A 3 -12.02 -6.42 7.45
N MET A 4 -12.55 -5.23 7.17
CA MET A 4 -13.27 -4.97 5.92
C MET A 4 -12.34 -5.10 4.72
N SER A 5 -11.14 -4.52 4.79
CA SER A 5 -10.18 -4.59 3.67
C SER A 5 -9.72 -6.02 3.39
N ILE A 6 -9.46 -6.81 4.43
CA ILE A 6 -9.12 -8.23 4.28
C ILE A 6 -10.26 -8.99 3.60
N GLN A 7 -11.49 -8.82 4.09
CA GLN A 7 -12.65 -9.54 3.57
C GLN A 7 -12.95 -9.14 2.11
N VAL A 8 -12.97 -7.84 1.80
CA VAL A 8 -13.22 -7.37 0.42
C VAL A 8 -12.15 -7.89 -0.53
N ALA A 9 -10.86 -7.80 -0.16
CA ALA A 9 -9.77 -8.27 -1.01
C ALA A 9 -9.83 -9.81 -1.21
N ALA A 10 -10.00 -10.58 -0.13
CA ALA A 10 -10.06 -12.04 -0.20
C ALA A 10 -11.27 -12.54 -1.00
N LEU A 11 -12.46 -11.95 -0.80
CA LEU A 11 -13.67 -12.29 -1.57
C LEU A 11 -13.51 -11.93 -3.05
N THR A 12 -12.91 -10.78 -3.36
CA THR A 12 -12.65 -10.36 -4.73
C THR A 12 -11.63 -11.29 -5.42
N ALA A 13 -10.57 -11.67 -4.70
CA ALA A 13 -9.59 -12.63 -5.17
C ALA A 13 -10.22 -14.00 -5.42
N ALA A 14 -11.03 -14.50 -4.48
CA ALA A 14 -11.77 -15.75 -4.62
C ALA A 14 -12.69 -15.72 -5.85
N TYR A 15 -13.42 -14.62 -6.07
CA TYR A 15 -14.21 -14.44 -7.29
C TYR A 15 -13.35 -14.45 -8.56
N LYS A 16 -12.23 -13.71 -8.59
CA LYS A 16 -11.32 -13.68 -9.76
C LYS A 16 -10.81 -15.09 -10.13
N ILE A 17 -10.53 -15.92 -9.13
CA ILE A 17 -9.98 -17.27 -9.33
C ILE A 17 -11.07 -18.29 -9.69
N THR A 18 -12.21 -18.24 -9.01
CA THR A 18 -13.24 -19.30 -9.09
C THR A 18 -14.42 -18.97 -9.99
N ASN A 19 -14.61 -17.68 -10.30
CA ASN A 19 -15.79 -17.12 -10.94
C ASN A 19 -17.12 -17.35 -10.16
N GLU A 20 -17.04 -17.75 -8.88
CA GLU A 20 -18.23 -17.98 -8.06
C GLU A 20 -18.85 -16.66 -7.58
N VAL A 21 -20.02 -16.33 -8.13
CA VAL A 21 -20.77 -15.08 -7.90
C VAL A 21 -21.03 -14.78 -6.41
N LYS A 22 -21.13 -15.81 -5.57
CA LYS A 22 -21.36 -15.66 -4.12
C LYS A 22 -20.30 -14.77 -3.46
N TYR A 23 -19.04 -14.87 -3.89
CA TYR A 23 -17.94 -14.10 -3.33
C TYR A 23 -18.03 -12.62 -3.73
N ALA A 24 -18.25 -12.33 -5.02
CA ALA A 24 -18.43 -10.97 -5.49
C ALA A 24 -19.62 -10.27 -4.80
N LYS A 25 -20.78 -10.93 -4.72
CA LYS A 25 -21.96 -10.39 -4.04
C LYS A 25 -21.68 -10.07 -2.56
N GLN A 26 -20.92 -10.91 -1.87
CA GLN A 26 -20.56 -10.66 -0.47
C GLN A 26 -19.57 -9.49 -0.33
N ALA A 27 -18.60 -9.36 -1.24
CA ALA A 27 -17.69 -8.22 -1.26
C ALA A 27 -18.45 -6.90 -1.47
N VAL A 28 -19.43 -6.88 -2.38
CA VAL A 28 -20.28 -5.70 -2.65
C VAL A 28 -21.03 -5.26 -1.40
N LYS A 29 -21.58 -6.18 -0.59
CA LYS A 29 -22.25 -5.81 0.67
C LYS A 29 -21.34 -5.03 1.62
N HIS A 30 -20.07 -5.42 1.73
CA HIS A 30 -19.10 -4.69 2.54
C HIS A 30 -18.82 -3.29 1.98
N LEU A 31 -18.72 -3.14 0.66
CA LEU A 31 -18.52 -1.85 0.00
C LEU A 31 -19.72 -0.91 0.23
N LEU A 32 -20.94 -1.39 0.05
CA LEU A 32 -22.16 -0.58 0.26
C LEU A 32 -22.25 -0.10 1.71
N ALA A 33 -22.00 -0.99 2.67
CA ALA A 33 -22.01 -0.64 4.09
C ALA A 33 -20.95 0.42 4.44
N TRP A 34 -19.75 0.33 3.87
CA TRP A 34 -18.64 1.23 4.24
C TRP A 34 -18.72 2.60 3.57
N PHE A 35 -19.26 2.67 2.35
CA PHE A 35 -19.16 3.87 1.50
C PHE A 35 -20.49 4.57 1.20
N ILE A 36 -21.62 3.86 1.29
CA ILE A 36 -22.91 4.36 0.80
C ILE A 36 -23.95 4.45 1.92
N ASN A 37 -24.18 3.35 2.64
CA ASN A 37 -25.28 3.25 3.60
C ASN A 37 -25.17 4.32 4.69
N ASP A 38 -26.15 5.21 4.81
CA ASP A 38 -26.09 6.37 5.71
C ASP A 38 -25.91 6.01 7.18
N GLU A 39 -26.43 4.86 7.61
CA GLU A 39 -26.30 4.36 8.98
C GLU A 39 -24.88 3.89 9.34
N THR A 40 -24.07 3.54 8.33
CA THR A 40 -22.78 2.84 8.56
C THR A 40 -21.60 3.44 7.82
N LYS A 41 -21.83 4.36 6.86
CA LYS A 41 -20.76 4.88 6.01
C LYS A 41 -19.71 5.62 6.83
N MET A 42 -18.46 5.42 6.47
CA MET A 42 -17.36 6.25 6.95
C MET A 42 -17.38 7.57 6.17
N ASN A 43 -17.15 8.71 6.82
CA ASN A 43 -16.96 9.97 6.10
C ASN A 43 -15.59 9.99 5.39
N PRO A 44 -15.45 10.65 4.22
CA PRO A 44 -14.20 10.69 3.46
C PRO A 44 -13.17 11.67 4.05
N ASN A 45 -12.85 11.51 5.33
CA ASN A 45 -11.82 12.27 6.05
C ASN A 45 -11.33 11.51 7.30
N LEU A 46 -10.20 11.95 7.84
CA LEU A 46 -9.61 11.39 9.05
C LEU A 46 -9.38 12.48 10.12
N LEU A 47 -10.41 13.29 10.38
CA LEU A 47 -10.34 14.37 11.39
C LEU A 47 -10.03 13.87 12.81
N TYR A 48 -10.31 12.59 13.07
CA TYR A 48 -10.17 11.98 14.41
C TYR A 48 -9.13 10.85 14.48
N ALA A 49 -8.29 10.70 13.45
CA ALA A 49 -7.34 9.60 13.40
C ALA A 49 -6.19 9.77 14.40
N GLN A 50 -5.88 8.69 15.13
CA GLN A 50 -4.86 8.65 16.18
C GLN A 50 -4.93 9.82 17.19
N ALA A 51 -6.14 10.13 17.63
CA ALA A 51 -6.41 11.10 18.70
C ALA A 51 -5.61 10.76 19.96
N ILE A 52 -5.14 11.79 20.67
CA ILE A 52 -4.51 11.65 21.98
C ILE A 52 -5.33 12.47 22.97
N LYS A 53 -5.92 11.78 23.97
CA LYS A 53 -6.74 12.40 25.01
C LYS A 53 -5.99 13.59 25.65
N GLY A 54 -6.63 14.76 25.63
CA GLY A 54 -6.08 15.99 26.20
C GLY A 54 -4.95 16.65 25.39
N ARG A 55 -4.64 16.17 24.17
CA ARG A 55 -3.60 16.77 23.31
C ARG A 55 -4.07 17.05 21.89
N PHE A 56 -4.63 16.06 21.19
CA PHE A 56 -5.02 16.16 19.78
C PHE A 56 -6.31 15.40 19.50
N THR A 57 -7.22 16.01 18.74
CA THR A 57 -8.43 15.34 18.24
C THR A 57 -8.14 14.40 17.07
N GLY A 58 -7.12 14.71 16.26
CA GLY A 58 -6.59 13.87 15.19
C GLY A 58 -5.22 14.39 14.73
N ARG A 59 -4.51 13.64 13.88
CA ARG A 59 -3.16 14.00 13.39
C ARG A 59 -2.88 13.47 11.99
N GLY A 60 -1.96 14.12 11.27
CA GLY A 60 -1.46 13.67 9.94
C GLY A 60 -1.03 12.21 9.92
N ILE A 61 -0.22 11.80 10.90
CA ILE A 61 0.27 10.41 11.05
C ILE A 61 -0.82 9.35 11.14
N GLY A 62 -2.07 9.72 11.41
CA GLY A 62 -3.22 8.81 11.40
C GLY A 62 -3.70 8.43 9.99
N ILE A 63 -3.26 9.11 8.94
CA ILE A 63 -3.56 8.74 7.54
C ILE A 63 -2.98 7.36 7.18
N ILE A 64 -1.92 6.94 7.85
CA ILE A 64 -1.40 5.58 7.69
C ILE A 64 -2.41 4.50 8.10
N ASP A 65 -3.42 4.80 8.92
CA ASP A 65 -4.42 3.81 9.34
C ASP A 65 -5.28 3.34 8.14
N THR A 66 -5.39 4.13 7.08
CA THR A 66 -6.17 3.82 5.87
C THR A 66 -5.39 3.17 4.74
N ILE A 67 -4.10 2.83 4.91
CA ILE A 67 -3.30 2.13 3.88
C ILE A 67 -3.99 0.87 3.36
N HIS A 68 -4.80 0.22 4.20
CA HIS A 68 -5.55 -0.99 3.85
C HIS A 68 -6.65 -0.76 2.81
N MET A 69 -7.09 0.48 2.60
CA MET A 69 -8.06 0.81 1.55
C MET A 69 -7.45 0.73 0.14
N THR A 70 -6.13 0.62 0.03
CA THR A 70 -5.40 0.39 -1.24
C THR A 70 -5.90 -0.87 -1.97
N GLU A 71 -5.97 -2.02 -1.29
CA GLU A 71 -6.52 -3.25 -1.90
C GLU A 71 -8.03 -3.20 -2.10
N VAL A 72 -8.74 -2.42 -1.29
CA VAL A 72 -10.17 -2.16 -1.48
C VAL A 72 -10.39 -1.42 -2.80
N ALA A 73 -9.57 -0.40 -3.10
CA ALA A 73 -9.62 0.31 -4.38
C ALA A 73 -9.39 -0.63 -5.57
N LYS A 74 -8.37 -1.50 -5.51
CA LYS A 74 -8.13 -2.55 -6.53
C LYS A 74 -9.32 -3.50 -6.68
N SER A 75 -9.94 -3.89 -5.57
CA SER A 75 -11.12 -4.74 -5.56
C SER A 75 -12.32 -4.05 -6.24
N ILE A 76 -12.54 -2.76 -5.99
CA ILE A 76 -13.61 -1.98 -6.63
C ILE A 76 -13.37 -1.87 -8.14
N ILE A 77 -12.13 -1.67 -8.59
CA ILE A 77 -11.80 -1.63 -10.03
C ILE A 77 -12.20 -2.95 -10.70
N LEU A 78 -11.89 -4.08 -10.08
CA LEU A 78 -12.23 -5.41 -10.62
C LEU A 78 -13.74 -5.65 -10.59
N LEU A 79 -14.37 -5.51 -9.43
CA LEU A 79 -15.80 -5.75 -9.25
C LEU A 79 -16.67 -4.80 -10.06
N GLY A 80 -16.22 -3.57 -10.30
CA GLY A 80 -16.90 -2.60 -11.16
C GLY A 80 -17.09 -3.06 -12.60
N LYS A 81 -16.30 -4.04 -13.07
CA LYS A 81 -16.42 -4.64 -14.41
C LYS A 81 -17.40 -5.81 -14.48
N THR A 82 -17.90 -6.29 -13.34
CA THR A 82 -18.69 -7.54 -13.25
C THR A 82 -20.21 -7.33 -13.38
N GLY A 83 -20.69 -6.09 -13.27
CA GLY A 83 -22.12 -5.77 -13.23
C GLY A 83 -22.81 -6.07 -11.88
N PHE A 84 -22.10 -6.60 -10.87
CA PHE A 84 -22.67 -6.85 -9.54
C PHE A 84 -22.82 -5.61 -8.66
N ILE A 85 -22.08 -4.53 -8.97
CA ILE A 85 -22.26 -3.21 -8.35
C ILE A 85 -23.15 -2.40 -9.29
N GLN A 86 -24.27 -1.89 -8.76
CA GLN A 86 -25.14 -1.00 -9.55
C GLN A 86 -24.36 0.23 -9.99
N SER A 87 -24.65 0.74 -11.19
CA SER A 87 -23.92 1.89 -11.75
C SER A 87 -24.00 3.13 -10.86
N SER A 88 -25.15 3.36 -10.21
CA SER A 88 -25.33 4.43 -9.21
C SER A 88 -24.44 4.25 -7.98
N ASP A 89 -24.34 3.01 -7.48
CA ASP A 89 -23.55 2.67 -6.30
C ASP A 89 -22.05 2.80 -6.60
N LEU A 90 -21.62 2.32 -7.77
CA LEU A 90 -20.23 2.47 -8.21
C LEU A 90 -19.86 3.96 -8.36
N ALA A 91 -20.76 4.77 -8.91
CA ALA A 91 -20.56 6.21 -9.01
C ALA A 91 -20.46 6.89 -7.63
N ALA A 92 -21.29 6.47 -6.67
CA ALA A 92 -21.25 6.96 -5.29
C ALA A 92 -19.94 6.59 -4.58
N ILE A 93 -19.49 5.33 -4.71
CA ILE A 93 -18.19 4.87 -4.16
C ILE A 93 -17.04 5.68 -4.78
N LYS A 94 -17.02 5.85 -6.11
CA LYS A 94 -15.98 6.67 -6.76
C LYS A 94 -16.02 8.13 -6.32
N LYS A 95 -17.21 8.70 -6.09
CA LYS A 95 -17.37 10.05 -5.52
C LYS A 95 -16.78 10.13 -4.12
N TRP A 96 -16.98 9.11 -3.28
CA TRP A 96 -16.36 9.03 -1.95
C TRP A 96 -14.84 9.10 -2.04
N PHE A 97 -14.21 8.32 -2.93
CA PHE A 97 -12.76 8.34 -3.11
C PHE A 97 -12.24 9.66 -3.69
N ARG A 98 -12.97 10.30 -4.62
CA ARG A 98 -12.62 11.66 -5.09
C ARG A 98 -12.62 12.67 -3.94
N ASN A 99 -13.66 12.66 -3.12
CA ASN A 99 -13.73 13.55 -1.94
C ASN A 99 -12.59 13.26 -0.95
N TYR A 100 -12.20 12.00 -0.80
CA TYR A 100 -11.12 11.63 0.11
C TYR A 100 -9.75 12.03 -0.42
N ILE A 101 -9.49 11.88 -1.73
CA ILE A 101 -8.28 12.41 -2.39
C ILE A 101 -8.19 13.93 -2.21
N GLU A 102 -9.30 14.64 -2.42
CA GLU A 102 -9.35 16.09 -2.20
C GLU A 102 -8.99 16.44 -0.76
N TRP A 103 -9.56 15.74 0.23
CA TRP A 103 -9.21 15.94 1.63
C TRP A 103 -7.74 15.63 1.93
N LEU A 104 -7.20 14.51 1.40
CA LEU A 104 -5.80 14.10 1.57
C LEU A 104 -4.80 15.10 0.97
N THR A 105 -5.21 15.86 -0.05
CA THR A 105 -4.32 16.78 -0.78
C THR A 105 -4.46 18.23 -0.32
N THR A 106 -5.58 18.61 0.30
CA THR A 106 -5.82 20.01 0.70
C THR A 106 -5.79 20.25 2.21
N HIS A 107 -6.26 19.29 3.02
CA HIS A 107 -6.30 19.43 4.47
C HIS A 107 -4.90 19.39 5.08
N GLN A 108 -4.68 20.09 6.21
CA GLN A 108 -3.36 20.18 6.85
C GLN A 108 -2.80 18.79 7.23
N TYR A 109 -3.62 17.90 7.79
CA TYR A 109 -3.20 16.52 8.09
C TYR A 109 -2.72 15.77 6.85
N GLY A 110 -3.40 15.96 5.72
CA GLY A 110 -3.00 15.41 4.44
C GLY A 110 -1.64 15.93 3.99
N LYS A 111 -1.43 17.25 4.08
CA LYS A 111 -0.17 17.90 3.74
C LYS A 111 0.98 17.50 4.67
N ASP A 112 0.73 17.35 5.96
CA ASP A 112 1.71 16.91 6.96
C ASP A 112 2.19 15.49 6.64
N GLU A 113 1.26 14.57 6.37
CA GLU A 113 1.58 13.19 6.02
C GLU A 113 2.31 13.11 4.69
N MET A 114 1.82 13.83 3.67
CA MET A 114 2.44 13.91 2.36
C MET A 114 3.92 14.34 2.47
N ASN A 115 4.24 15.29 3.35
CA ASN A 115 5.57 15.86 3.54
C ASN A 115 6.44 15.12 4.59
N ALA A 116 5.96 14.02 5.15
CA ALA A 116 6.77 13.19 6.02
C ALA A 116 7.97 12.59 5.25
N LYS A 117 9.14 12.54 5.90
CA LYS A 117 10.42 12.15 5.27
C LYS A 117 10.73 10.65 5.34
N ASN A 118 9.74 9.84 5.71
CA ASN A 118 9.86 8.41 5.96
C ASN A 118 8.67 7.68 5.33
N ASN A 119 8.43 6.43 5.75
CA ASN A 119 7.33 5.59 5.29
C ASN A 119 5.93 6.24 5.28
N HIS A 120 5.66 7.26 6.10
CA HIS A 120 4.39 8.00 6.05
C HIS A 120 4.19 8.73 4.71
N GLY A 121 5.22 9.41 4.19
CA GLY A 121 5.16 10.08 2.89
C GLY A 121 5.00 9.09 1.75
N THR A 122 5.65 7.93 1.85
CA THR A 122 5.48 6.81 0.92
C THR A 122 4.06 6.27 0.96
N CYS A 123 3.52 6.00 2.15
CA CYS A 123 2.17 5.49 2.32
C CYS A 123 1.11 6.48 1.85
N TRP A 124 1.35 7.79 1.98
CA TRP A 124 0.47 8.80 1.40
C TRP A 124 0.41 8.68 -0.13
N VAL A 125 1.57 8.58 -0.81
CA VAL A 125 1.62 8.43 -2.27
C VAL A 125 0.98 7.12 -2.71
N MET A 126 1.26 6.01 -2.02
CA MET A 126 0.64 4.71 -2.29
C MET A 126 -0.89 4.79 -2.26
N GLN A 127 -1.45 5.43 -1.24
CA GLN A 127 -2.90 5.60 -1.08
C GLN A 127 -3.48 6.49 -2.18
N VAL A 128 -2.93 7.69 -2.39
CA VAL A 128 -3.45 8.62 -3.41
C VAL A 128 -3.36 8.02 -4.81
N ALA A 129 -2.26 7.34 -5.14
CA ALA A 129 -2.10 6.65 -6.42
C ALA A 129 -3.19 5.58 -6.64
N ALA A 130 -3.44 4.71 -5.65
CA ALA A 130 -4.44 3.66 -5.75
C ALA A 130 -5.87 4.22 -5.89
N TYR A 131 -6.16 5.31 -5.18
CA TYR A 131 -7.48 5.94 -5.24
C TYR A 131 -7.67 6.70 -6.54
N ALA A 132 -6.62 7.36 -7.04
CA ALA A 132 -6.63 8.09 -8.30
C ALA A 132 -6.85 7.14 -9.48
N GLU A 133 -6.20 5.97 -9.49
CA GLU A 133 -6.43 4.92 -10.48
C GLU A 133 -7.89 4.45 -10.48
N LEU A 134 -8.48 4.23 -9.30
CA LEU A 134 -9.88 3.81 -9.18
C LEU A 134 -10.84 4.84 -9.82
N VAL A 135 -10.59 6.13 -9.61
CA VAL A 135 -11.50 7.19 -10.05
C VAL A 135 -11.14 7.75 -11.43
N GLY A 136 -10.01 7.34 -12.02
CA GLY A 136 -9.51 7.80 -13.31
C GLY A 136 -8.93 9.22 -13.28
N ASP A 137 -8.25 9.59 -12.20
CA ASP A 137 -7.67 10.92 -12.01
C ASP A 137 -6.20 10.94 -12.45
N GLU A 138 -5.97 11.18 -13.75
CA GLU A 138 -4.64 11.18 -14.35
C GLU A 138 -3.72 12.28 -13.80
N ASP A 139 -4.28 13.44 -13.42
CA ASP A 139 -3.50 14.54 -12.84
C ASP A 139 -2.89 14.12 -11.49
N LYS A 140 -3.66 13.41 -10.65
CA LYS A 140 -3.15 12.87 -9.38
C LYS A 140 -2.19 11.70 -9.59
N LEU A 141 -2.41 10.86 -10.60
CA LEU A 141 -1.45 9.80 -10.96
C LEU A 141 -0.10 10.39 -11.36
N GLU A 142 -0.11 11.42 -12.20
CA GLU A 142 1.12 12.10 -12.65
C GLU A 142 1.82 12.82 -11.49
N PHE A 143 1.07 13.53 -10.65
CA PHE A 143 1.60 14.11 -9.42
C PHE A 143 2.31 13.07 -8.54
N CYS A 144 1.72 11.87 -8.40
CA CYS A 144 2.32 10.80 -7.61
C CYS A 144 3.58 10.22 -8.27
N ARG A 145 3.63 10.10 -9.60
CA ARG A 145 4.84 9.67 -10.33
C ARG A 145 6.00 10.62 -10.09
N GLU A 146 5.74 11.93 -10.23
CA GLU A 146 6.75 12.95 -10.03
C GLU A 146 7.22 13.01 -8.57
N ARG A 147 6.30 12.86 -7.61
CA ARG A 147 6.68 12.79 -6.19
C ARG A 147 7.50 11.54 -5.88
N PHE A 148 7.18 10.39 -6.47
CA PHE A 148 8.01 9.19 -6.31
C PHE A 148 9.45 9.44 -6.78
N LYS A 149 9.62 9.98 -7.99
CA LYS A 149 10.94 10.22 -8.60
C LYS A 149 11.76 11.27 -7.84
N LYS A 150 11.16 12.45 -7.61
CA LYS A 150 11.87 13.66 -7.17
C LYS A 150 11.96 13.82 -5.65
N ILE A 151 11.12 13.12 -4.90
CA ILE A 151 11.04 13.25 -3.44
C ILE A 151 11.27 11.90 -2.77
N LEU A 152 10.46 10.89 -3.06
CA LEU A 152 10.53 9.63 -2.31
C LEU A 152 11.83 8.88 -2.57
N LEU A 153 12.12 8.53 -3.82
CA LEU A 153 13.33 7.79 -4.17
C LEU A 153 14.59 8.64 -3.90
N GLN A 154 14.54 9.92 -4.29
CA GLN A 154 15.66 10.85 -4.16
C GLN A 154 16.05 11.15 -2.71
N ASP A 155 15.08 11.34 -1.80
CA ASP A 155 15.39 11.83 -0.45
C ASP A 155 15.38 10.71 0.60
N GLN A 156 14.71 9.58 0.35
CA GLN A 156 14.60 8.51 1.34
C GLN A 156 15.60 7.36 1.17
N MET A 157 16.03 7.04 -0.05
CA MET A 157 16.93 5.90 -0.31
C MET A 157 18.40 6.36 -0.25
N ALA A 158 19.24 5.67 0.51
CA ALA A 158 20.68 5.89 0.51
C ALA A 158 21.36 5.24 -0.70
N GLU A 159 22.63 5.57 -0.93
CA GLU A 159 23.40 5.04 -2.06
C GLU A 159 23.48 3.51 -2.06
N ASP A 160 23.43 2.84 -0.91
CA ASP A 160 23.47 1.38 -0.80
C ASP A 160 22.11 0.68 -1.02
N GLY A 161 21.04 1.46 -1.25
CA GLY A 161 19.67 0.96 -1.38
C GLY A 161 18.89 0.92 -0.06
N SER A 162 19.52 1.21 1.07
CA SER A 162 18.83 1.27 2.37
C SER A 162 17.92 2.49 2.50
N PHE A 163 16.98 2.46 3.46
CA PHE A 163 16.18 3.61 3.85
C PHE A 163 16.59 4.10 5.27
N PRO A 164 17.48 5.11 5.40
CA PRO A 164 18.09 5.45 6.68
C PRO A 164 17.11 5.89 7.78
N GLN A 165 15.99 6.53 7.42
CA GLN A 165 14.98 6.92 8.40
C GLN A 165 14.26 5.73 9.01
N GLU A 166 14.17 4.62 8.28
CA GLU A 166 13.59 3.37 8.76
C GLU A 166 14.59 2.58 9.62
N LEU A 167 15.87 2.54 9.20
CA LEU A 167 16.93 1.88 9.94
C LEU A 167 17.22 2.48 11.32
N ARG A 168 16.87 3.76 11.54
CA ARG A 168 17.04 4.44 12.84
C ARG A 168 15.88 4.26 13.80
N ARG A 169 14.83 3.51 13.41
CA ARG A 169 13.65 3.29 14.25
C ARG A 169 13.89 2.20 15.29
N THR A 170 12.96 2.06 16.21
CA THR A 170 12.95 1.00 17.23
C THR A 170 12.58 -0.38 16.66
N LYS A 171 11.98 -0.42 15.46
CA LYS A 171 11.69 -1.64 14.71
C LYS A 171 12.31 -1.57 13.30
N PRO A 172 13.63 -1.43 13.18
CA PRO A 172 14.27 -1.07 11.92
C PRO A 172 14.09 -2.11 10.82
N TYR A 173 13.94 -3.40 11.17
CA TYR A 173 13.69 -4.46 10.20
C TYR A 173 12.28 -4.33 9.61
N ASN A 174 11.25 -4.28 10.47
CA ASN A 174 9.87 -4.07 10.03
C ASN A 174 9.71 -2.77 9.23
N TYR A 175 10.21 -1.63 9.73
CA TYR A 175 10.06 -0.35 9.01
C TYR A 175 10.74 -0.36 7.63
N SER A 176 11.88 -1.05 7.50
CA SER A 176 12.57 -1.19 6.21
C SER A 176 11.77 -2.04 5.22
N LEU A 177 11.21 -3.16 5.67
CA LEU A 177 10.33 -4.02 4.87
C LEU A 177 9.07 -3.25 4.46
N PHE A 178 8.42 -2.61 5.43
CA PHE A 178 7.19 -1.86 5.25
C PHE A 178 7.32 -0.72 4.23
N ASN A 179 8.38 0.10 4.34
CA ASN A 179 8.60 1.19 3.39
C ASN A 179 8.92 0.65 1.99
N LEU A 180 9.74 -0.40 1.89
CA LEU A 180 10.11 -1.02 0.62
C LEU A 180 8.88 -1.60 -0.09
N ASP A 181 7.97 -2.24 0.63
CA ASP A 181 6.73 -2.77 0.08
C ASP A 181 5.77 -1.67 -0.37
N ALA A 182 5.69 -0.55 0.37
CA ALA A 182 4.93 0.62 -0.05
C ALA A 182 5.52 1.25 -1.32
N MET A 183 6.85 1.41 -1.42
CA MET A 183 7.54 1.88 -2.63
C MET A 183 7.27 0.96 -3.83
N ALA A 184 7.39 -0.36 -3.64
CA ALA A 184 7.10 -1.34 -4.68
C ALA A 184 5.64 -1.29 -5.15
N THR A 185 4.71 -1.09 -4.21
CA THR A 185 3.28 -0.93 -4.52
C THR A 185 3.04 0.32 -5.35
N ILE A 186 3.70 1.45 -5.05
CA ILE A 186 3.64 2.67 -5.88
C ILE A 186 4.11 2.36 -7.30
N CYS A 187 5.25 1.69 -7.46
CA CYS A 187 5.75 1.31 -8.79
C CYS A 187 4.75 0.41 -9.53
N GLN A 188 4.10 -0.52 -8.85
CA GLN A 188 3.11 -1.40 -9.45
C GLN A 188 1.84 -0.67 -9.90
N ILE A 189 1.42 0.39 -9.21
CA ILE A 189 0.25 1.20 -9.57
C ILE A 189 0.58 2.16 -10.72
N LEU A 190 1.71 2.86 -10.61
CA LEU A 190 1.97 4.03 -11.43
C LEU A 190 2.74 3.73 -12.72
N SER A 191 3.39 2.57 -12.82
CA SER A 191 4.14 2.21 -14.02
C SER A 191 3.21 1.88 -15.19
N ASN A 192 3.53 2.41 -16.36
CA ASN A 192 2.93 2.06 -17.63
C ASN A 192 4.00 2.00 -18.73
N GLU A 193 3.60 1.73 -19.98
CA GLU A 193 4.53 1.61 -21.11
C GLU A 193 5.33 2.89 -21.39
N LYS A 194 4.77 4.07 -21.07
CA LYS A 194 5.39 5.38 -21.32
C LYS A 194 6.25 5.85 -20.14
N ASP A 195 5.86 5.51 -18.93
CA ASP A 195 6.54 5.91 -17.70
C ASP A 195 6.59 4.73 -16.73
N ASN A 196 7.73 4.04 -16.71
CA ASN A 196 7.93 2.85 -15.91
C ASN A 196 8.83 3.16 -14.70
N LEU A 197 8.23 3.21 -13.51
CA LEU A 197 8.95 3.50 -12.27
C LEU A 197 9.88 2.37 -11.84
N TRP A 198 9.67 1.14 -12.31
CA TRP A 198 10.62 0.04 -12.09
C TRP A 198 11.93 0.25 -12.87
N ALA A 199 11.86 0.89 -14.05
CA ALA A 199 13.03 1.20 -14.87
C ALA A 199 13.69 2.55 -14.50
N TYR A 200 13.01 3.39 -13.73
CA TYR A 200 13.53 4.68 -13.31
C TYR A 200 14.76 4.53 -12.40
N THR A 201 15.82 5.26 -12.73
CA THR A 201 17.09 5.26 -11.99
C THR A 201 17.57 6.69 -11.84
N LEU A 202 17.98 7.05 -10.62
CA LEU A 202 18.59 8.35 -10.33
C LEU A 202 19.99 8.45 -10.97
N PRO A 203 20.53 9.66 -11.20
CA PRO A 203 21.86 9.84 -11.78
C PRO A 203 22.99 9.12 -11.03
N ASP A 204 22.83 8.88 -9.73
CA ASP A 204 23.78 8.16 -8.86
C ASP A 204 23.55 6.64 -8.78
N GLY A 205 22.63 6.10 -9.59
CA GLY A 205 22.36 4.67 -9.69
C GLY A 205 21.39 4.11 -8.64
N ARG A 206 20.79 4.94 -7.78
CA ARG A 206 19.70 4.49 -6.89
C ARG A 206 18.43 4.20 -7.70
N ASN A 207 17.83 3.05 -7.42
CA ASN A 207 16.58 2.58 -8.03
C ASN A 207 15.91 1.51 -7.16
N MET A 208 14.71 1.09 -7.54
CA MET A 208 13.95 0.08 -6.78
C MET A 208 14.63 -1.29 -6.71
N LYS A 209 15.36 -1.71 -7.75
CA LYS A 209 16.13 -2.95 -7.72
C LYS A 209 17.14 -2.93 -6.58
N LYS A 210 17.87 -1.81 -6.42
CA LYS A 210 18.85 -1.62 -5.34
C LYS A 210 18.23 -1.74 -3.95
N GLY A 211 17.04 -1.16 -3.75
CA GLY A 211 16.29 -1.29 -2.49
C GLY A 211 15.90 -2.73 -2.15
N ILE A 212 15.45 -3.49 -3.16
CA ILE A 212 15.11 -4.90 -2.98
C ILE A 212 16.38 -5.72 -2.71
N GLU A 213 17.47 -5.48 -3.44
CA GLU A 213 18.74 -6.18 -3.28
C GLU A 213 19.38 -5.90 -1.92
N PHE A 214 19.22 -4.70 -1.36
CA PHE A 214 19.64 -4.38 0.00
C PHE A 214 18.92 -5.25 1.04
N MET A 215 17.59 -5.38 0.95
CA MET A 215 16.81 -6.16 1.92
C MET A 215 16.84 -7.67 1.70
N TYR A 216 17.05 -8.12 0.46
CA TYR A 216 17.02 -9.53 0.06
C TYR A 216 17.82 -10.47 0.99
N PRO A 217 19.11 -10.24 1.30
CA PRO A 217 19.88 -11.15 2.15
C PRO A 217 19.29 -11.27 3.57
N PHE A 218 18.66 -10.22 4.09
CA PHE A 218 18.05 -10.20 5.42
C PHE A 218 16.65 -10.80 5.45
N ILE A 219 15.95 -10.83 4.31
CA ILE A 219 14.70 -11.57 4.15
C ILE A 219 15.00 -13.07 4.00
N ALA A 220 16.01 -13.41 3.20
CA ALA A 220 16.43 -14.78 2.97
C ALA A 220 16.99 -15.45 4.23
N ASP A 221 17.71 -14.68 5.04
CA ASP A 221 18.29 -15.14 6.30
C ASP A 221 18.31 -13.98 7.31
N LYS A 222 17.33 -13.98 8.22
CA LYS A 222 17.19 -12.94 9.25
C LYS A 222 18.38 -12.90 10.21
N LEU A 223 19.16 -13.97 10.36
CA LEU A 223 20.37 -13.98 11.19
C LEU A 223 21.49 -13.09 10.62
N LYS A 224 21.41 -12.72 9.32
CA LYS A 224 22.34 -11.78 8.70
C LYS A 224 22.01 -10.32 9.00
N TRP A 225 20.89 -10.04 9.66
CA TRP A 225 20.51 -8.67 10.02
C TRP A 225 21.56 -8.04 10.94
N LYS A 226 22.21 -6.96 10.47
CA LYS A 226 23.34 -6.32 11.16
C LYS A 226 22.95 -5.09 11.99
N TYR A 227 21.69 -4.68 11.92
CA TYR A 227 21.15 -3.56 12.68
C TYR A 227 20.48 -4.07 13.96
N PRO A 228 20.10 -3.19 14.91
CA PRO A 228 19.36 -3.61 16.09
C PRO A 228 18.12 -4.44 15.71
N SER A 229 17.83 -5.48 16.49
CA SER A 229 16.58 -6.22 16.36
C SER A 229 15.39 -5.33 16.69
N ASP A 230 14.24 -5.62 16.09
CA ASP A 230 13.02 -4.91 16.43
C ASP A 230 12.64 -5.16 17.89
N VAL A 231 12.30 -4.10 18.62
CA VAL A 231 11.94 -4.21 20.05
C VAL A 231 10.65 -5.00 20.31
N MET A 232 9.83 -5.22 19.27
CA MET A 232 8.62 -6.04 19.32
C MET A 232 8.34 -6.65 17.95
N TYR A 233 7.79 -7.86 17.96
CA TYR A 233 7.29 -8.59 16.78
C TYR A 233 8.37 -9.01 15.77
N PHE A 234 9.65 -8.95 16.12
CA PHE A 234 10.77 -9.28 15.23
C PHE A 234 10.67 -10.71 14.68
N GLU A 235 10.19 -11.64 15.50
CA GLU A 235 10.00 -13.05 15.21
C GLU A 235 8.96 -13.31 14.12
N PHE A 236 7.94 -12.46 13.99
CA PHE A 236 6.85 -12.65 13.03
C PHE A 236 7.17 -12.15 11.61
N TYR A 237 8.29 -11.45 11.42
CA TYR A 237 8.79 -11.03 10.12
C TYR A 237 9.93 -11.93 9.63
N PRO A 238 10.15 -12.07 8.31
CA PRO A 238 9.38 -11.45 7.22
C PRO A 238 8.09 -12.23 6.88
N VAL A 239 7.14 -11.53 6.26
CA VAL A 239 5.96 -12.14 5.62
C VAL A 239 6.16 -12.16 4.10
N ARG A 240 5.14 -12.57 3.34
CA ARG A 240 5.13 -12.61 1.88
C ARG A 240 5.22 -11.21 1.24
N GLN A 241 6.41 -10.60 1.32
CA GLN A 241 6.67 -9.20 0.98
C GLN A 241 6.35 -8.88 -0.49
N PRO A 242 5.43 -7.94 -0.78
CA PRO A 242 5.04 -7.55 -2.14
C PRO A 242 6.21 -7.07 -2.99
N SER A 243 7.22 -6.43 -2.39
CA SER A 243 8.42 -5.98 -3.09
C SER A 243 9.17 -7.11 -3.81
N LEU A 244 9.23 -8.30 -3.22
CA LEU A 244 9.86 -9.46 -3.86
C LEU A 244 9.06 -9.97 -5.06
N LEU A 245 7.73 -10.02 -4.96
CA LEU A 245 6.89 -10.47 -6.07
C LEU A 245 6.92 -9.47 -7.22
N PHE A 246 6.62 -8.19 -6.93
CA PHE A 246 6.53 -7.16 -7.96
C PHE A 246 7.89 -6.91 -8.60
N GLY A 247 8.95 -6.79 -7.81
CA GLY A 247 10.30 -6.65 -8.34
C GLY A 247 10.79 -7.90 -9.07
N GLY A 248 10.46 -9.10 -8.57
CA GLY A 248 10.79 -10.36 -9.23
C GLY A 248 10.22 -10.45 -10.64
N ILE A 249 8.98 -10.03 -10.82
CA ILE A 249 8.33 -9.97 -12.14
C ILE A 249 8.93 -8.85 -12.98
N SER A 250 8.98 -7.61 -12.47
CA SER A 250 9.42 -6.44 -13.23
C SER A 250 10.88 -6.51 -13.67
N TYR A 251 11.75 -7.16 -12.91
CA TYR A 251 13.18 -7.33 -13.22
C TYR A 251 13.55 -8.70 -13.78
N ASN A 252 12.58 -9.61 -13.96
CA ASN A 252 12.82 -11.00 -14.34
C ASN A 252 13.84 -11.71 -13.41
N GLU A 253 13.70 -11.47 -12.10
CA GLU A 253 14.60 -11.97 -11.06
C GLU A 253 13.96 -13.14 -10.30
N ASN A 254 14.14 -14.36 -10.84
CA ASN A 254 13.56 -15.59 -10.26
C ASN A 254 13.90 -15.78 -8.78
N LYS A 255 15.10 -15.36 -8.33
CA LYS A 255 15.50 -15.46 -6.92
C LYS A 255 14.53 -14.73 -5.97
N PHE A 256 13.96 -13.60 -6.38
CA PHE A 256 12.99 -12.86 -5.58
C PHE A 256 11.66 -13.62 -5.47
N ILE A 257 11.19 -14.18 -6.59
CA ILE A 257 9.95 -14.96 -6.65
C ILE A 257 10.07 -16.25 -5.81
N GLU A 258 11.20 -16.95 -5.92
CA GLU A 258 11.44 -18.19 -5.18
C GLU A 258 11.55 -17.96 -3.67
N LEU A 259 12.13 -16.83 -3.24
CA LEU A 259 12.11 -16.44 -1.84
C LEU A 259 10.69 -16.11 -1.39
N TRP A 260 9.97 -15.28 -2.14
CA TRP A 260 8.60 -14.87 -1.85
C TRP A 260 7.65 -16.05 -1.62
N LYS A 261 7.74 -17.11 -2.44
CA LYS A 261 6.93 -18.33 -2.31
C LYS A 261 7.08 -19.04 -0.96
N LYS A 262 8.26 -18.94 -0.33
CA LYS A 262 8.58 -19.60 0.95
C LYS A 262 8.13 -18.81 2.18
N LEU A 263 7.78 -17.54 2.01
CA LEU A 263 7.40 -16.64 3.11
C LEU A 263 5.92 -16.81 3.47
N ASN A 264 5.59 -16.52 4.73
CA ASN A 264 4.25 -16.66 5.29
C ASN A 264 3.22 -15.79 4.52
N PRO A 265 2.25 -16.38 3.81
CA PRO A 265 1.18 -15.62 3.14
C PRO A 265 0.16 -15.03 4.10
N ASP A 266 -0.09 -15.70 5.21
CA ASP A 266 -1.26 -15.49 6.06
C ASP A 266 -0.80 -15.31 7.52
N PRO A 267 -0.18 -14.15 7.84
CA PRO A 267 0.19 -13.85 9.21
C PRO A 267 -1.06 -13.74 10.09
N ASP A 268 -0.98 -14.26 11.31
CA ASP A 268 -2.04 -14.23 12.34
C ASP A 268 -1.83 -13.12 13.38
N ASN A 269 -0.60 -12.61 13.52
CA ASN A 269 -0.28 -11.51 14.42
C ASN A 269 -0.93 -10.19 13.96
N GLU A 270 -1.71 -9.53 14.82
CA GLU A 270 -2.47 -8.33 14.50
C GLU A 270 -1.59 -7.13 14.05
N GLU A 271 -0.42 -6.95 14.65
CA GLU A 271 0.50 -5.87 14.27
C GLU A 271 1.10 -6.13 12.89
N VAL A 272 1.42 -7.38 12.58
CA VAL A 272 1.90 -7.76 11.25
C VAL A 272 0.82 -7.57 10.21
N ILE A 273 -0.41 -8.01 10.50
CA ILE A 273 -1.58 -7.80 9.63
C ILE A 273 -1.79 -6.31 9.36
N ARG A 274 -1.64 -5.44 10.38
CA ARG A 274 -1.76 -3.98 10.28
C ARG A 274 -0.69 -3.37 9.37
N ASN A 275 0.52 -3.91 9.35
CA ASN A 275 1.62 -3.41 8.52
C ASN A 275 1.75 -4.14 7.16
N PHE A 276 0.83 -5.04 6.80
CA PHE A 276 0.89 -5.80 5.54
C PHE A 276 -0.32 -5.49 4.65
N PRO A 277 -0.48 -4.27 4.10
CA PRO A 277 -1.72 -3.84 3.45
C PRO A 277 -2.01 -4.52 2.10
N VAL A 278 -1.01 -5.08 1.42
CA VAL A 278 -1.10 -5.75 0.12
C VAL A 278 -0.89 -7.24 0.30
N ARG A 279 -1.96 -8.05 0.16
CA ARG A 279 -2.00 -9.47 0.54
C ARG A 279 -2.43 -10.41 -0.58
N GLN A 280 -3.18 -9.91 -1.57
CA GLN A 280 -3.83 -10.75 -2.58
C GLN A 280 -3.19 -10.55 -3.96
N PRO A 281 -2.07 -11.23 -4.31
CA PRO A 281 -1.35 -11.06 -5.57
C PRO A 281 -2.22 -11.02 -6.82
N VAL A 282 -3.27 -11.85 -6.85
CA VAL A 282 -4.18 -11.95 -8.00
C VAL A 282 -4.93 -10.65 -8.28
N LEU A 283 -5.02 -9.71 -7.33
CA LEU A 283 -5.62 -8.39 -7.54
C LEU A 283 -4.65 -7.39 -8.19
N TRP A 284 -3.36 -7.70 -8.20
CA TRP A 284 -2.27 -6.81 -8.61
C TRP A 284 -1.60 -7.23 -9.91
N LEU A 285 -1.74 -8.51 -10.25
CA LEU A 285 -1.20 -9.10 -11.47
C LEU A 285 -2.35 -9.37 -12.44
N ASN A 286 -2.11 -9.08 -13.73
CA ASN A 286 -3.05 -9.36 -14.82
C ASN A 286 -2.91 -10.81 -15.27
#